data_AF-A0A916GS50-F1
#
_entry.id   AF-A0A916GS50-F1
#
_cell.length_a   1.000
_cell.length_b   1.000
_cell.length_c   1.000
_cell.angle_alpha   90.00
_cell.angle_beta   90.00
_cell.angle_gamma   90.00
#
_symmetry.space_group_name_H-M   'P 1'
#
loop_
_entity.id
_entity.type
_entity.pdbx_description
1 polymer ?
#
loop_
_entity_poly.entity_id
_entity_poly.type
_entity_poly.pdbx_seq_one_letter_code
_entity_poly.pdbx_strand_id
1 'polypeptide(L)'
;RDRGFPRIFGHRNGATAVRNAVTECGKLGVEVLTLYSFSLENWERPRREVDELMRILEYYLERELDFVHRNGIEVRAIGRLDRLPAGARKRLDDAIERTRGNREMRLVFALSYGGRAEIVDAARRLMREAELGKLDPDRLDEKTFAAHLYDPDLPDPDLLIRTGNESRVSNFLLWQIAYSEIYTTPVMWPDFRKSHLVDALLDYQSRERRFGLTSAQVRGGPGPERP
;
A
#
# COMPACT_ATOMS: atom_id res chain seq x y z
N ARG A 1 -14.46 -18.78 1.75
CA ARG A 1 -14.87 -20.13 2.20
C ARG A 1 -16.35 -20.14 2.57
N ASP A 2 -16.86 -19.04 3.12
CA ASP A 2 -18.24 -18.91 3.65
C ASP A 2 -19.37 -19.01 2.62
N ARG A 3 -19.07 -19.04 1.32
CA ARG A 3 -20.07 -19.22 0.25
C ARG A 3 -19.82 -20.48 -0.61
N GLY A 4 -18.98 -21.42 -0.17
CA GLY A 4 -18.69 -22.66 -0.92
C GLY A 4 -17.94 -22.50 -2.24
N PHE A 5 -17.62 -21.27 -2.67
CA PHE A 5 -16.89 -21.03 -3.92
C PHE A 5 -15.38 -21.30 -3.79
N PRO A 6 -14.72 -21.78 -4.86
CA PRO A 6 -13.25 -21.80 -4.96
C PRO A 6 -12.67 -20.41 -4.65
N ARG A 7 -11.49 -20.32 -4.00
CA ARG A 7 -10.79 -19.05 -3.68
C ARG A 7 -10.70 -18.12 -4.91
N ILE A 8 -10.60 -18.72 -6.09
CA ILE A 8 -10.60 -18.13 -7.44
C ILE A 8 -11.77 -17.16 -7.67
N PHE A 9 -13.00 -17.51 -7.27
CA PHE A 9 -14.17 -16.63 -7.43
C PHE A 9 -14.09 -15.37 -6.56
N GLY A 10 -13.48 -15.47 -5.38
CA GLY A 10 -13.21 -14.33 -4.51
C GLY A 10 -12.28 -13.31 -5.17
N HIS A 11 -11.33 -13.76 -6.01
CA HIS A 11 -10.39 -12.88 -6.66
C HIS A 11 -11.00 -12.05 -7.81
N ARG A 12 -11.91 -12.63 -8.60
CA ARG A 12 -12.65 -11.87 -9.63
C ARG A 12 -13.52 -10.76 -9.04
N ASN A 13 -14.27 -11.07 -7.97
CA ASN A 13 -15.01 -10.04 -7.25
C ASN A 13 -14.08 -9.06 -6.52
N GLY A 14 -12.89 -9.51 -6.14
CA GLY A 14 -11.81 -8.67 -5.62
C GLY A 14 -11.37 -7.59 -6.60
N ALA A 15 -11.30 -7.87 -7.91
CA ALA A 15 -10.99 -6.88 -8.94
C ALA A 15 -12.07 -5.78 -9.01
N THR A 16 -13.35 -6.13 -8.92
CA THR A 16 -14.44 -5.16 -8.84
C THR A 16 -14.33 -4.27 -7.60
N ALA A 17 -13.94 -4.85 -6.46
CA ALA A 17 -13.69 -4.09 -5.24
C ALA A 17 -12.51 -3.12 -5.40
N VAL A 18 -11.44 -3.51 -6.11
CA VAL A 18 -10.34 -2.58 -6.45
C VAL A 18 -10.87 -1.41 -7.28
N ARG A 19 -11.59 -1.66 -8.38
CA ARG A 19 -12.13 -0.59 -9.23
C ARG A 19 -13.02 0.36 -8.42
N ASN A 20 -13.88 -0.17 -7.56
CA ASN A 20 -14.73 0.63 -6.70
C ASN A 20 -13.91 1.48 -5.71
N ALA A 21 -12.92 0.90 -5.05
CA ALA A 21 -12.06 1.63 -4.13
C ALA A 21 -11.29 2.75 -4.85
N VAL A 22 -10.67 2.46 -6.00
CA VAL A 22 -9.95 3.43 -6.84
C VAL A 22 -10.88 4.57 -7.28
N THR A 23 -12.08 4.24 -7.76
CA THR A 23 -13.06 5.23 -8.23
C THR A 23 -13.51 6.15 -7.10
N GLU A 24 -13.81 5.58 -5.93
CA GLU A 24 -14.30 6.38 -4.81
C GLU A 24 -13.18 7.18 -4.13
N CYS A 25 -11.97 6.64 -4.03
CA CYS A 25 -10.78 7.40 -3.60
C CYS A 25 -10.54 8.63 -4.50
N GLY A 26 -10.59 8.45 -5.82
CA GLY A 26 -10.44 9.56 -6.76
C GLY A 26 -11.54 10.63 -6.59
N LYS A 27 -12.80 10.24 -6.39
CA LYS A 27 -13.91 11.19 -6.13
C LYS A 27 -13.76 11.93 -4.80
N LEU A 28 -13.16 11.30 -3.80
CA LEU A 28 -12.98 11.85 -2.46
C LEU A 28 -11.68 12.65 -2.33
N GLY A 29 -10.88 12.77 -3.39
CA GLY A 29 -9.62 13.52 -3.38
C GLY A 29 -8.50 12.82 -2.59
N VAL A 30 -8.55 11.49 -2.46
CA VAL A 30 -7.45 10.73 -1.86
C VAL A 30 -6.26 10.76 -2.82
N GLU A 31 -5.14 11.31 -2.37
CA GLU A 31 -3.95 11.49 -3.21
C GLU A 31 -3.19 10.19 -3.48
N VAL A 32 -3.16 9.26 -2.52
CA VAL A 32 -2.42 8.00 -2.61
C VAL A 32 -3.26 6.84 -2.09
N LEU A 33 -3.39 5.79 -2.89
CA LEU A 33 -4.00 4.52 -2.50
C LEU A 33 -3.00 3.38 -2.70
N THR A 34 -2.51 2.79 -1.61
CA THR A 34 -1.64 1.62 -1.64
C THR A 34 -2.43 0.34 -1.37
N LEU A 35 -2.38 -0.61 -2.31
CA LEU A 35 -3.07 -1.89 -2.20
C LEU A 35 -2.08 -3.02 -1.92
N TYR A 36 -2.35 -3.80 -0.86
CA TYR A 36 -1.55 -4.98 -0.53
C TYR A 36 -1.94 -6.17 -1.42
N SER A 37 -1.47 -6.15 -2.67
CA SER A 37 -1.92 -7.06 -3.71
C SER A 37 -1.29 -8.44 -3.65
N PHE A 38 -0.01 -8.55 -3.29
CA PHE A 38 0.67 -9.83 -3.17
C PHE A 38 1.86 -9.75 -2.20
N SER A 39 1.83 -10.50 -1.09
CA SER A 39 2.93 -10.50 -0.12
C SER A 39 4.06 -11.47 -0.47
N LEU A 40 5.24 -11.28 0.10
CA LEU A 40 6.35 -12.24 -0.05
C LEU A 40 5.97 -13.64 0.44
N GLU A 41 5.22 -13.73 1.54
CA GLU A 41 4.76 -14.99 2.11
C GLU A 41 3.70 -15.67 1.21
N ASN A 42 3.13 -14.99 0.23
CA ASN A 42 2.19 -15.61 -0.71
C ASN A 42 2.89 -16.52 -1.73
N TRP A 43 4.21 -16.43 -1.88
CA TRP A 43 4.99 -17.37 -2.68
C TRP A 43 5.01 -18.80 -2.09
N GLU A 44 4.75 -18.95 -0.79
CA GLU A 44 4.66 -20.25 -0.11
C GLU A 44 3.31 -20.96 -0.36
N ARG A 45 2.38 -20.32 -1.08
CA ARG A 45 1.10 -20.93 -1.44
C ARG A 45 1.28 -21.95 -2.58
N PRO A 46 0.32 -22.87 -2.78
CA PRO A 46 0.38 -23.80 -3.89
C PRO A 46 0.58 -23.08 -5.22
N ARG A 47 1.52 -23.58 -6.05
CA ARG A 47 1.90 -22.94 -7.33
C ARG A 47 0.70 -22.57 -8.21
N ARG A 48 -0.32 -23.42 -8.28
CA ARG A 48 -1.56 -23.15 -9.02
C ARG A 48 -2.31 -21.90 -8.53
N GLU A 49 -2.32 -21.64 -7.22
CA GLU A 49 -2.93 -20.42 -6.65
C GLU A 49 -2.09 -19.19 -6.98
N VAL A 50 -0.76 -19.30 -6.90
CA VAL A 50 0.16 -18.21 -7.28
C VAL A 50 0.03 -17.85 -8.75
N ASP A 51 0.04 -18.83 -9.65
CA ASP A 51 -0.11 -18.62 -11.10
C ASP A 51 -1.43 -17.91 -11.42
N GLU A 52 -2.51 -18.28 -10.74
CA GLU A 52 -3.82 -17.66 -10.93
C GLU A 52 -3.86 -16.21 -10.44
N LEU A 53 -3.26 -15.92 -9.28
CA LEU A 53 -3.12 -14.55 -8.76
C LEU A 53 -2.36 -13.66 -9.75
N MET A 54 -1.31 -14.17 -10.38
CA MET A 54 -0.55 -13.45 -11.40
C MET A 54 -1.37 -13.19 -12.66
N ARG A 55 -2.18 -14.16 -13.12
CA ARG A 55 -3.12 -13.95 -14.24
C ARG A 55 -4.18 -12.90 -13.94
N ILE A 56 -4.67 -12.85 -12.70
CA ILE A 56 -5.64 -11.84 -12.28
C ILE A 56 -5.00 -10.45 -12.29
N LEU A 57 -3.75 -10.34 -11.84
CA LEU A 57 -2.99 -9.09 -11.91
C LEU A 57 -2.80 -8.64 -13.36
N GLU A 58 -2.34 -9.53 -14.26
CA GLU A 58 -2.20 -9.25 -15.69
C GLU A 58 -3.51 -8.76 -16.31
N TYR A 59 -4.60 -9.48 -16.04
CA TYR A 59 -5.93 -9.14 -16.53
C TYR A 59 -6.41 -7.77 -16.05
N TYR A 60 -6.19 -7.44 -14.77
CA TYR A 60 -6.59 -6.17 -14.20
C TYR A 60 -5.77 -5.02 -14.78
N LEU A 61 -4.45 -5.17 -14.81
CA LEU A 61 -3.55 -4.17 -15.40
C LEU A 61 -3.92 -3.91 -16.86
N GLU A 62 -4.26 -4.93 -17.64
CA GLU A 62 -4.64 -4.74 -19.03
C GLU A 62 -6.02 -4.08 -19.21
N ARG A 63 -7.05 -4.54 -18.47
CA ARG A 63 -8.42 -4.03 -18.65
C ARG A 63 -8.68 -2.67 -18.04
N GLU A 64 -7.96 -2.33 -16.98
CA GLU A 64 -8.23 -1.13 -16.20
C GLU A 64 -7.33 0.04 -16.57
N LEU A 65 -6.25 -0.20 -17.33
CA LEU A 65 -5.28 0.84 -17.65
C LEU A 65 -5.87 2.03 -18.38
N ASP A 66 -6.80 1.82 -19.32
CA ASP A 66 -7.47 2.93 -20.00
C ASP A 66 -8.37 3.73 -19.05
N PHE A 67 -9.01 3.06 -18.08
CA PHE A 67 -9.77 3.75 -17.04
C PHE A 67 -8.83 4.56 -16.14
N VAL A 68 -7.76 3.94 -15.64
CA VAL A 68 -6.76 4.57 -14.77
C VAL A 68 -6.14 5.80 -15.46
N HIS A 69 -5.67 5.64 -16.70
CA HIS A 69 -5.04 6.71 -17.45
C HIS A 69 -6.01 7.88 -17.74
N ARG A 70 -7.24 7.60 -18.18
CA ARG A 70 -8.25 8.65 -18.46
C ARG A 70 -8.67 9.43 -17.22
N ASN A 71 -8.57 8.85 -16.04
CA ASN A 71 -8.86 9.53 -14.77
C ASN A 71 -7.61 10.20 -14.16
N GLY A 72 -6.52 10.32 -14.92
CA GLY A 72 -5.31 11.01 -14.44
C GLY A 72 -4.66 10.32 -13.25
N ILE A 73 -4.81 8.99 -13.12
CA ILE A 73 -4.21 8.21 -12.05
C ILE A 73 -2.84 7.70 -12.49
N GLU A 74 -1.80 7.93 -11.68
CA GLU A 74 -0.44 7.40 -11.86
C GLU A 74 -0.33 6.03 -11.19
N VAL A 75 0.08 5.00 -11.94
CA VAL A 75 0.35 3.67 -11.39
C VAL A 75 1.79 3.61 -10.90
N ARG A 76 1.96 3.11 -9.67
CA ARG A 76 3.27 2.81 -9.08
C ARG A 76 3.27 1.41 -8.47
N ALA A 77 4.44 0.87 -8.17
CA ALA A 77 4.56 -0.43 -7.52
C ALA A 77 5.74 -0.49 -6.57
N ILE A 78 5.55 -1.20 -5.45
CA ILE A 78 6.58 -1.43 -4.42
C ILE A 78 6.70 -2.93 -4.15
N GLY A 79 7.92 -3.38 -3.80
CA GLY A 79 8.23 -4.78 -3.52
C GLY A 79 9.32 -5.35 -4.42
N ARG A 80 9.54 -6.67 -4.32
CA ARG A 80 10.53 -7.39 -5.15
C ARG A 80 9.96 -7.74 -6.51
N LEU A 81 9.83 -6.72 -7.36
CA LEU A 81 9.17 -6.82 -8.67
C LEU A 81 9.92 -7.71 -9.67
N ASP A 82 11.19 -8.02 -9.42
CA ASP A 82 12.01 -9.00 -10.15
C ASP A 82 11.49 -10.43 -10.00
N ARG A 83 10.72 -10.72 -8.94
CA ARG A 83 10.11 -12.04 -8.71
C ARG A 83 8.85 -12.28 -9.52
N LEU A 84 8.29 -11.25 -10.15
CA LEU A 84 7.06 -11.40 -10.93
C LEU A 84 7.34 -12.20 -12.22
N PRO A 85 6.42 -13.08 -12.66
CA PRO A 85 6.51 -13.70 -13.96
C PRO A 85 6.59 -12.64 -15.07
N ALA A 86 7.28 -12.95 -16.16
CA ALA A 86 7.55 -12.00 -17.24
C ALA A 86 6.28 -11.34 -17.82
N GLY A 87 5.16 -12.06 -17.89
CA GLY A 87 3.87 -11.52 -18.33
C GLY A 87 3.37 -10.40 -17.41
N ALA A 88 3.17 -10.72 -16.13
CA ALA A 88 2.80 -9.78 -15.08
C ALA A 88 3.76 -8.59 -14.98
N ARG A 89 5.08 -8.84 -15.05
CA ARG A 89 6.08 -7.79 -15.01
C ARG A 89 5.94 -6.81 -16.18
N LYS A 90 5.83 -7.33 -17.41
CA LYS A 90 5.66 -6.52 -18.61
C LYS A 90 4.39 -5.67 -18.53
N ARG A 91 3.25 -6.25 -18.13
CA ARG A 91 1.98 -5.50 -17.99
C ARG A 91 2.06 -4.41 -16.94
N LEU A 92 2.79 -4.65 -15.86
CA LEU A 92 3.02 -3.66 -14.80
C LEU A 92 3.88 -2.51 -15.31
N ASP A 93 5.00 -2.81 -15.97
CA ASP A 93 5.88 -1.78 -16.54
C ASP A 93 5.14 -0.95 -17.61
N ASP A 94 4.34 -1.57 -18.48
CA ASP A 94 3.48 -0.89 -19.46
C ASP A 94 2.50 0.08 -18.78
N ALA A 95 1.89 -0.34 -17.65
CA ALA A 95 0.95 0.49 -16.90
C ALA A 95 1.63 1.70 -16.23
N ILE A 96 2.80 1.47 -15.62
CA ILE A 96 3.61 2.54 -14.99
C ILE A 96 4.05 3.55 -16.06
N GLU A 97 4.54 3.09 -17.20
CA GLU A 97 4.98 3.98 -18.29
C GLU A 97 3.80 4.79 -18.85
N ARG A 98 2.69 4.14 -19.20
CA ARG A 98 1.53 4.82 -19.79
C ARG A 98 0.87 5.84 -18.87
N THR A 99 1.04 5.70 -17.57
CA THR A 99 0.43 6.59 -16.57
C THR A 99 1.44 7.52 -15.91
N ARG A 100 2.70 7.50 -16.32
CA ARG A 100 3.74 8.37 -15.76
C ARG A 100 3.34 9.84 -15.93
N GLY A 101 3.45 10.60 -14.83
CA GLY A 101 3.19 12.02 -14.83
C GLY A 101 1.71 12.41 -14.72
N ASN A 102 0.81 11.44 -14.62
CA ASN A 102 -0.55 11.64 -14.15
C ASN A 102 -0.54 12.20 -12.70
N ARG A 103 -1.51 13.05 -12.35
CA ARG A 103 -1.43 13.87 -11.11
C ARG A 103 -2.66 13.82 -10.20
N GLU A 104 -3.75 13.19 -10.61
CA GLU A 104 -5.00 13.19 -9.84
C GLU A 104 -4.91 12.27 -8.61
N MET A 105 -4.28 11.10 -8.76
CA MET A 105 -4.06 10.15 -7.67
C MET A 105 -2.91 9.20 -8.02
N ARG A 106 -2.17 8.73 -7.02
CA ARG A 106 -1.21 7.62 -7.15
C ARG A 106 -1.85 6.31 -6.69
N LEU A 107 -1.97 5.34 -7.60
CA LEU A 107 -2.38 3.97 -7.29
C LEU A 107 -1.15 3.09 -7.18
N VAL A 108 -0.83 2.66 -5.95
CA VAL A 108 0.39 1.91 -5.64
C VAL A 108 0.05 0.44 -5.40
N PHE A 109 0.65 -0.45 -6.18
CA PHE A 109 0.53 -1.90 -5.98
C PHE A 109 1.71 -2.44 -5.17
N ALA A 110 1.46 -2.99 -3.98
CA ALA A 110 2.46 -3.72 -3.22
C ALA A 110 2.48 -5.19 -3.66
N LEU A 111 3.51 -5.56 -4.43
CA LEU A 111 3.63 -6.84 -5.15
C LEU A 111 4.94 -7.53 -4.80
N SER A 112 4.87 -8.80 -4.40
CA SER A 112 6.01 -9.48 -3.75
C SER A 112 6.58 -8.61 -2.63
N TYR A 113 5.69 -8.00 -1.85
CA TYR A 113 6.03 -7.01 -0.85
C TYR A 113 6.07 -7.62 0.56
N GLY A 114 6.96 -7.08 1.40
CA GLY A 114 6.92 -7.25 2.84
C GLY A 114 7.81 -6.20 3.50
N GLY A 115 7.32 -5.51 4.52
CA GLY A 115 7.99 -4.38 5.16
C GLY A 115 9.34 -4.77 5.78
N ARG A 116 9.46 -5.97 6.37
CA ARG A 116 10.75 -6.49 6.82
C ARG A 116 11.76 -6.64 5.68
N ALA A 117 11.31 -7.10 4.51
CA ALA A 117 12.18 -7.24 3.35
C ALA A 117 12.58 -5.88 2.79
N GLU A 118 11.65 -4.92 2.75
CA GLU A 118 11.91 -3.53 2.36
C GLU A 118 12.99 -2.90 3.24
N ILE A 119 12.87 -3.02 4.57
CA ILE A 119 13.86 -2.50 5.53
C ILE A 119 15.24 -3.14 5.30
N VAL A 120 15.29 -4.47 5.10
CA VAL A 120 16.55 -5.17 4.82
C VAL A 120 17.16 -4.72 3.48
N ASP A 121 16.35 -4.53 2.45
CA ASP A 121 16.82 -4.13 1.13
C ASP A 121 17.25 -2.65 1.12
N ALA A 122 16.61 -1.78 1.91
CA ALA A 122 17.05 -0.41 2.20
C ALA A 122 18.41 -0.40 2.92
N ALA A 123 18.55 -1.16 4.00
CA ALA A 123 19.81 -1.29 4.74
C ALA A 123 20.96 -1.78 3.85
N ARG A 124 20.71 -2.76 2.96
CA ARG A 124 21.71 -3.24 1.99
C ARG A 124 22.13 -2.18 0.97
N ARG A 125 21.22 -1.26 0.59
CA ARG A 125 21.55 -0.13 -0.30
C ARG A 125 22.43 0.88 0.44
N LEU A 126 22.03 1.27 1.65
CA LEU A 126 22.79 2.17 2.52
C LEU A 126 24.21 1.66 2.81
N MET A 127 24.38 0.38 3.15
CA MET A 127 25.70 -0.20 3.40
C MET A 127 26.61 -0.12 2.17
N ARG A 128 26.07 -0.39 0.96
CA ARG A 128 26.84 -0.26 -0.28
C ARG A 128 27.23 1.18 -0.58
N GLU A 129 26.37 2.15 -0.26
CA GLU A 129 26.72 3.56 -0.41
C GLU A 129 27.80 4.00 0.58
N ALA A 130 27.75 3.49 1.82
CA ALA A 130 28.79 3.73 2.82
C ALA A 130 30.14 3.12 2.40
N GLU A 131 30.16 1.88 1.87
CA GLU A 131 31.37 1.24 1.32
C GLU A 131 31.98 2.04 0.16
N LEU A 132 31.15 2.71 -0.63
CA LEU A 132 31.59 3.60 -1.72
C LEU A 132 31.96 5.02 -1.25
N GLY A 133 31.92 5.29 0.06
CA GLY A 133 32.21 6.61 0.64
C GLY A 133 31.16 7.68 0.31
N LYS A 134 29.96 7.28 -0.13
CA LYS A 134 28.85 8.20 -0.48
C LYS A 134 27.96 8.55 0.72
N LEU A 135 28.02 7.74 1.78
CA LEU A 135 27.24 7.91 2.99
C LEU A 135 28.15 7.77 4.22
N ASP A 136 28.02 8.71 5.15
CA ASP A 136 28.61 8.60 6.49
C ASP A 136 27.61 7.92 7.42
N PRO A 137 27.91 6.71 7.97
CA PRO A 137 27.00 6.00 8.87
C PRO A 137 26.56 6.81 10.08
N ASP A 138 27.41 7.70 10.60
CA ASP A 138 27.09 8.53 11.78
C ASP A 138 26.09 9.64 11.45
N ARG A 139 25.83 9.88 10.16
CA ARG A 139 24.85 10.84 9.66
C ARG A 139 23.55 10.19 9.18
N LEU A 140 23.43 8.86 9.32
CA LEU A 140 22.20 8.15 8.97
C LEU A 140 21.11 8.48 9.99
N ASP A 141 20.00 9.04 9.50
CA ASP A 141 18.79 9.34 10.27
C ASP A 141 17.55 8.67 9.64
N GLU A 142 16.39 8.81 10.27
CA GLU A 142 15.13 8.22 9.79
C GLU A 142 14.76 8.73 8.39
N LYS A 143 15.07 9.99 8.08
CA LYS A 143 14.80 10.62 6.78
C LYS A 143 15.65 10.00 5.67
N THR A 144 16.94 9.85 5.93
CA THR A 144 17.88 9.24 4.99
C THR A 144 17.56 7.76 4.81
N PHE A 145 17.16 7.07 5.88
CA PHE A 145 16.69 5.69 5.78
C PHE A 145 15.42 5.57 4.92
N ALA A 146 14.42 6.44 5.16
CA ALA A 146 13.17 6.48 4.39
C ALA A 146 13.41 6.71 2.89
N ALA A 147 14.40 7.55 2.54
CA ALA A 147 14.81 7.79 1.15
C ALA A 147 15.33 6.53 0.43
N HIS A 148 15.67 5.47 1.17
CA HIS A 148 16.15 4.20 0.65
C HIS A 148 15.12 3.07 0.72
N LEU A 149 13.86 3.35 1.08
CA LEU A 149 12.75 2.40 0.97
C LEU A 149 12.38 2.17 -0.51
N TYR A 150 11.34 1.40 -0.82
CA TYR A 150 11.07 1.04 -2.22
C TYR A 150 10.61 2.22 -3.09
N ASP A 151 9.86 3.17 -2.53
CA ASP A 151 9.43 4.37 -3.21
C ASP A 151 9.47 5.57 -2.24
N PRO A 152 10.55 6.36 -2.26
CA PRO A 152 10.76 7.46 -1.31
C PRO A 152 9.91 8.71 -1.60
N ASP A 153 9.23 8.75 -2.75
CA ASP A 153 8.34 9.87 -3.10
C ASP A 153 6.93 9.70 -2.52
N LEU A 154 6.60 8.52 -1.98
CA LEU A 154 5.31 8.27 -1.35
C LEU A 154 5.29 8.83 0.08
N PRO A 155 4.23 9.56 0.47
CA PRO A 155 4.03 9.92 1.86
C PRO A 155 3.67 8.69 2.69
N ASP A 156 3.90 8.77 4.00
CA ASP A 156 3.36 7.81 4.95
C ASP A 156 1.82 7.83 4.91
N PRO A 157 1.15 6.67 4.96
CA PRO A 157 -0.30 6.62 4.93
C PRO A 157 -0.89 7.18 6.23
N ASP A 158 -1.94 7.98 6.13
CA ASP A 158 -2.67 8.45 7.30
C ASP A 158 -3.57 7.36 7.92
N LEU A 159 -4.12 6.49 7.07
CA LEU A 159 -5.10 5.48 7.44
C LEU A 159 -4.75 4.12 6.79
N LEU A 160 -4.67 3.09 7.61
CA LEU A 160 -4.57 1.69 7.20
C LEU A 160 -5.93 0.99 7.38
N ILE A 161 -6.53 0.55 6.27
CA ILE A 161 -7.78 -0.21 6.27
C ILE A 161 -7.49 -1.71 6.10
N ARG A 162 -7.99 -2.54 7.03
CA ARG A 162 -7.85 -4.01 7.00
C ARG A 162 -9.22 -4.69 7.01
N THR A 163 -9.56 -5.34 5.89
CA THR A 163 -10.80 -6.12 5.73
C THR A 163 -10.67 -7.56 6.25
N GLY A 164 -11.80 -8.21 6.54
CA GLY A 164 -11.88 -9.64 6.87
C GLY A 164 -11.70 -10.00 8.34
N ASN A 165 -11.99 -9.07 9.26
CA ASN A 165 -11.95 -9.25 10.72
C ASN A 165 -10.58 -9.64 11.32
N GLU A 166 -9.50 -9.33 10.61
CA GLU A 166 -8.14 -9.64 11.06
C GLU A 166 -7.51 -8.42 11.72
N SER A 167 -7.19 -8.52 13.01
CA SER A 167 -6.53 -7.44 13.77
C SER A 167 -5.01 -7.56 13.73
N ARG A 168 -4.45 -7.51 12.51
CA ARG A 168 -2.99 -7.54 12.29
C ARG A 168 -2.61 -6.84 10.99
N VAL A 169 -1.43 -6.24 10.99
CA VAL A 169 -0.83 -5.56 9.82
C VAL A 169 -0.32 -6.57 8.78
N SER A 170 0.21 -7.72 9.23
CA SER A 170 0.78 -8.76 8.36
C SER A 170 1.92 -8.27 7.47
N ASN A 171 2.94 -7.63 8.06
CA ASN A 171 4.16 -7.22 7.36
C ASN A 171 3.93 -6.17 6.26
N PHE A 172 2.83 -5.40 6.32
CA PHE A 172 2.50 -4.35 5.36
C PHE A 172 2.99 -2.99 5.85
N LEU A 173 3.78 -2.27 5.04
CA LEU A 173 4.20 -0.89 5.27
C LEU A 173 4.75 -0.61 6.68
N LEU A 174 5.54 -1.54 7.24
CA LEU A 174 5.92 -1.53 8.67
C LEU A 174 6.60 -0.24 9.14
N TRP A 175 7.41 0.37 8.28
CA TRP A 175 8.05 1.64 8.57
C TRP A 175 7.04 2.78 8.47
N GLN A 176 6.32 2.81 7.35
CA GLN A 176 5.45 3.92 6.95
C GLN A 176 4.21 4.05 7.83
N ILE A 177 3.71 2.95 8.42
CA ILE A 177 2.49 2.99 9.25
C ILE A 177 2.72 3.35 10.72
N ALA A 178 3.93 3.78 11.08
CA ALA A 178 4.30 4.01 12.49
C ALA A 178 3.33 4.94 13.24
N TYR A 179 2.70 5.88 12.53
CA TYR A 179 1.72 6.83 13.06
C TYR A 179 0.39 6.83 12.28
N SER A 180 0.10 5.78 11.51
CA SER A 180 -1.19 5.63 10.84
C SER A 180 -2.29 5.25 11.82
N GLU A 181 -3.49 5.75 11.58
CA GLU A 181 -4.67 5.18 12.19
C GLU A 181 -4.99 3.82 11.56
N ILE A 182 -5.42 2.86 12.38
CA ILE A 182 -5.77 1.52 11.91
C ILE A 182 -7.28 1.33 12.04
N TYR A 183 -7.91 1.04 10.91
CA TYR A 183 -9.31 0.67 10.83
C TYR A 183 -9.45 -0.79 10.38
N THR A 184 -10.08 -1.61 11.21
CA THR A 184 -10.38 -3.01 10.90
C THR A 184 -11.87 -3.18 10.67
N THR A 185 -12.26 -4.01 9.71
CA THR A 185 -13.67 -4.31 9.43
C THR A 185 -13.89 -5.79 9.17
N PRO A 186 -15.00 -6.38 9.65
CA PRO A 186 -15.35 -7.77 9.33
C PRO A 186 -15.75 -7.96 7.87
N VAL A 187 -16.04 -6.88 7.13
CA VAL A 187 -16.38 -6.95 5.71
C VAL A 187 -15.24 -7.58 4.93
N MET A 188 -15.54 -8.61 4.15
CA MET A 188 -14.56 -9.28 3.29
C MET A 188 -14.25 -8.41 2.06
N TRP A 189 -13.00 -8.43 1.57
CA TRP A 189 -12.59 -7.62 0.41
C TRP A 189 -13.54 -7.72 -0.81
N PRO A 190 -14.00 -8.92 -1.24
CA PRO A 190 -14.93 -9.03 -2.37
C PRO A 190 -16.29 -8.35 -2.14
N ASP A 191 -16.66 -8.11 -0.89
CA ASP A 191 -17.89 -7.45 -0.45
C ASP A 191 -17.63 -5.98 -0.04
N PHE A 192 -16.39 -5.49 -0.12
CA PHE A 192 -16.05 -4.10 0.17
C PHE A 192 -16.64 -3.18 -0.90
N ARG A 193 -17.22 -2.05 -0.47
CA ARG A 193 -18.03 -1.14 -1.30
C ARG A 193 -17.77 0.30 -0.84
N LYS A 194 -18.28 1.26 -1.61
CA LYS A 194 -18.23 2.70 -1.29
C LYS A 194 -18.58 3.01 0.16
N SER A 195 -19.71 2.51 0.66
CA SER A 195 -20.17 2.78 2.04
C SER A 195 -19.10 2.41 3.06
N HIS A 196 -18.47 1.25 2.91
CA HIS A 196 -17.43 0.78 3.82
C HIS A 196 -16.15 1.63 3.77
N LEU A 197 -15.80 2.19 2.61
CA LEU A 197 -14.70 3.16 2.51
C LEU A 197 -15.05 4.46 3.24
N VAL A 198 -16.26 4.96 3.04
CA VAL A 198 -16.77 6.17 3.72
C VAL A 198 -16.79 5.97 5.23
N ASP A 199 -17.25 4.82 5.72
CA ASP A 199 -17.25 4.49 7.15
C ASP A 199 -15.84 4.53 7.75
N ALA A 200 -14.85 3.99 7.04
CA ALA A 200 -13.45 4.02 7.48
C ALA A 200 -12.87 5.45 7.50
N LEU A 201 -13.25 6.29 6.54
CA LEU A 201 -12.81 7.68 6.49
C LEU A 201 -13.48 8.54 7.57
N LEU A 202 -14.76 8.30 7.87
CA LEU A 202 -15.47 8.97 8.96
C LEU A 202 -14.86 8.56 10.32
N ASP A 203 -14.53 7.28 10.51
CA ASP A 203 -13.80 6.83 11.71
C ASP A 203 -12.47 7.57 11.83
N TYR A 204 -11.68 7.61 10.77
CA TYR A 204 -10.41 8.36 10.73
C TYR A 204 -10.59 9.83 11.12
N GLN A 205 -11.58 10.52 10.54
CA GLN A 205 -11.87 11.93 10.84
C GLN A 205 -12.30 12.18 12.29
N SER A 206 -12.84 11.17 12.97
CA SER A 206 -13.25 11.28 14.37
C SER A 206 -12.08 11.20 15.36
N ARG A 207 -10.90 10.78 14.91
CA ARG A 207 -9.74 10.54 15.78
C ARG A 207 -8.91 11.81 16.01
N GLU A 208 -8.52 12.02 17.27
CA GLU A 208 -7.59 13.07 17.66
C GLU A 208 -6.15 12.58 17.48
N ARG A 209 -5.49 12.93 16.36
CA ARG A 209 -4.11 12.53 16.08
C ARG A 209 -3.14 13.31 16.97
N ARG A 210 -2.47 12.58 17.85
CA ARG A 210 -1.63 13.17 18.90
C ARG A 210 -0.14 13.17 18.60
N PHE A 211 0.37 12.26 17.77
CA PHE A 211 1.82 12.15 17.45
C PHE A 211 2.74 12.22 18.69
N GLY A 212 2.33 11.59 19.80
CA GLY A 212 3.06 11.63 21.09
C GLY A 212 2.73 12.82 22.01
N LEU A 213 1.87 13.75 21.61
CA LEU A 213 1.38 14.87 22.42
C LEU A 213 0.16 14.49 23.27
N THR A 214 -0.11 15.26 24.32
CA THR A 214 -1.35 15.17 25.10
C THR A 214 -2.52 15.88 24.40
N SER A 215 -3.76 15.52 24.71
CA SER A 215 -4.95 16.24 24.19
C SER A 215 -4.93 17.74 24.48
N ALA A 216 -4.38 18.13 25.64
CA ALA A 216 -4.21 19.54 25.98
C ALA A 216 -3.27 20.24 25.00
N GLN A 217 -2.14 19.62 24.65
CA GLN A 217 -1.18 20.17 23.69
C GLN A 217 -1.75 20.26 22.27
N VAL A 218 -2.54 19.28 21.83
CA VAL A 218 -3.22 19.32 20.51
C VAL A 218 -4.27 20.44 20.44
N ARG A 219 -4.89 20.79 21.58
CA ARG A 219 -5.91 21.84 21.69
C ARG A 219 -5.35 23.23 22.04
N GLY A 220 -4.03 23.41 21.99
CA GLY A 220 -3.37 24.69 22.29
C GLY A 220 -3.25 25.03 23.78
N GLY A 221 -3.46 24.06 24.67
CA GLY A 221 -3.18 24.19 26.10
C GLY A 221 -1.67 24.15 26.41
N PRO A 222 -1.24 24.70 27.56
CA PRO A 222 0.17 24.73 27.92
C PRO A 222 0.73 23.31 27.94
N GLY A 223 1.86 23.12 27.25
CA GLY A 223 2.60 21.85 27.28
C GLY A 223 3.10 21.53 28.68
N PRO A 224 3.49 20.27 28.94
CA PRO A 224 3.98 19.88 30.25
C PRO A 224 5.17 20.76 30.64
N GLU A 225 5.14 21.31 31.85
CA GLU A 225 6.31 21.91 32.47
C GLU A 225 7.39 20.83 32.54
N ARG A 226 8.48 21.05 31.83
CA ARG A 226 9.65 20.17 31.90
C ARG A 226 10.28 20.33 33.29
N PRO A 227 10.67 19.23 33.96
CA PRO A 227 11.51 19.31 35.14
C PRO A 227 12.89 19.89 34.83
#